data_AF-Q19457-F1
#
_entry.id   AF-Q19457-F1
#
_cell.length_a   1.000
_cell.length_b   1.000
_cell.length_c   1.000
_cell.angle_alpha   90.00
_cell.angle_beta   90.00
_cell.angle_gamma   90.00
#
_symmetry.space_group_name_H-M   'P 1'
#
loop_
_entity.id
_entity.type
_entity.pdbx_description
1 polymer ?
#
loop_
_entity_poly.entity_id
_entity_poly.type
_entity_poly.pdbx_seq_one_letter_code
_entity_poly.pdbx_strand_id
1 'polypeptide(L)'
;MFTQLALLSVLAVFVAQATMNLPSQEQYNAELKSAGMSQAGIDGLNVLSQKFVSQYPVVQANKEAADKFLAEYTEEAQNYVKSMSPEDQKIYAESLKKYGLA
;
A
#
# COMPACT_ATOMS: atom_id res chain seq x y z
N MET A 1 -17.28 -5.74 -15.40
CA MET A 1 -17.09 -4.65 -14.43
C MET A 1 -16.26 -5.10 -13.21
N PHE A 2 -15.27 -5.98 -13.37
CA PHE A 2 -14.52 -6.58 -12.24
C PHE A 2 -13.05 -6.15 -12.15
N THR A 3 -12.61 -5.19 -12.97
CA THR A 3 -11.20 -4.77 -13.01
C THR A 3 -10.82 -3.73 -11.95
N GLN A 4 -11.76 -3.22 -11.15
CA GLN A 4 -11.49 -2.12 -10.23
C GLN A 4 -11.21 -2.57 -8.77
N LEU A 5 -11.32 -3.86 -8.47
CA LEU A 5 -11.01 -4.40 -7.12
C LEU A 5 -9.57 -4.92 -6.95
N ALA A 6 -8.75 -4.94 -8.00
CA ALA A 6 -7.36 -5.41 -7.90
C ALA A 6 -6.41 -4.36 -7.31
N LEU A 7 -6.83 -3.09 -7.28
CA LEU A 7 -6.00 -2.00 -6.80
C LEU A 7 -6.00 -1.97 -5.26
N LEU A 8 -4.87 -2.34 -4.68
CA LEU A 8 -4.49 -2.11 -3.28
C LEU A 8 -5.03 -3.08 -2.21
N SER A 9 -4.91 -4.39 -2.41
CA SER A 9 -4.64 -5.31 -1.28
C SER A 9 -3.20 -5.15 -0.79
N VAL A 10 -2.83 -3.91 -0.47
CA VAL A 10 -1.56 -3.52 0.13
C VAL A 10 -1.63 -3.96 1.60
N LEU A 11 -0.71 -4.85 2.00
CA LEU A 11 -0.44 -5.33 3.36
C LEU A 11 -1.30 -6.45 4.00
N ALA A 12 -2.20 -7.13 3.29
CA ALA A 12 -2.84 -8.34 3.84
C ALA A 12 -2.00 -9.63 3.70
N VAL A 13 -0.71 -9.52 3.42
CA VAL A 13 0.18 -10.66 3.12
C VAL A 13 0.80 -11.25 4.40
N PHE A 14 -0.01 -11.78 5.30
CA PHE A 14 0.50 -12.69 6.34
C PHE A 14 0.49 -14.16 5.91
N VAL A 15 0.00 -14.49 4.71
CA VAL A 15 -0.04 -15.89 4.22
C VAL A 15 0.79 -16.12 2.94
N ALA A 16 1.14 -15.08 2.16
CA ALA A 16 1.88 -15.28 0.90
C ALA A 16 3.39 -14.98 0.98
N GLN A 17 3.96 -14.76 2.17
CA GLN A 17 5.40 -14.49 2.31
C GLN A 17 6.29 -15.64 1.79
N ALA A 18 5.75 -16.85 1.62
CA ALA A 18 6.49 -17.95 0.99
C ALA A 18 6.55 -17.87 -0.54
N THR A 19 5.63 -17.16 -1.21
CA THR A 19 5.55 -17.14 -2.69
C THR A 19 5.93 -15.81 -3.32
N MET A 20 5.76 -14.69 -2.62
CA MET A 20 6.21 -13.38 -3.09
C MET A 20 7.31 -12.89 -2.16
N ASN A 21 8.55 -12.84 -2.66
CA ASN A 21 9.69 -12.24 -1.97
C ASN A 21 9.53 -10.71 -1.94
N LEU A 22 8.50 -10.25 -1.24
CA LEU A 22 8.22 -8.83 -1.08
C LEU A 22 9.31 -8.21 -0.19
N PRO A 23 9.80 -7.02 -0.52
CA PRO A 23 10.80 -6.34 0.28
C PRO A 23 10.25 -6.03 1.67
N SER A 24 11.14 -5.96 2.66
CA SER A 24 10.79 -5.32 3.93
C SER A 24 10.42 -3.85 3.70
N GLN A 25 9.71 -3.22 4.65
CA GLN A 25 9.39 -1.79 4.55
C GLN A 25 10.65 -0.93 4.36
N GLU A 26 11.75 -1.25 5.05
CA GLU A 26 13.02 -0.55 4.90
C GLU A 26 13.62 -0.72 3.50
N GLN A 27 13.60 -1.95 2.96
CA GLN A 27 14.09 -2.24 1.61
C GLN A 27 13.23 -1.52 0.55
N TYR A 28 11.91 -1.51 0.74
CA TYR A 28 10.99 -0.84 -0.16
C TYR A 28 11.19 0.69 -0.14
N ASN A 29 11.36 1.28 1.04
CA ASN A 29 11.65 2.70 1.17
C ASN A 29 13.00 3.07 0.54
N ALA A 30 14.02 2.24 0.70
CA ALA A 30 15.31 2.42 0.05
C ALA A 30 15.18 2.36 -1.48
N GLU A 31 14.37 1.43 -2.00
CA GLU A 31 14.10 1.32 -3.42
C GLU A 31 13.37 2.54 -3.97
N LEU A 32 12.28 2.97 -3.33
CA LEU A 32 11.52 4.15 -3.73
C LEU A 32 12.40 5.41 -3.73
N LYS A 33 13.24 5.55 -2.70
CA LYS A 33 14.21 6.65 -2.61
C LYS A 33 15.24 6.58 -3.73
N SER A 34 15.78 5.40 -4.04
CA SER A 34 16.69 5.20 -5.17
C SER A 34 16.04 5.47 -6.53
N ALA A 35 14.73 5.25 -6.66
CA ALA A 35 13.96 5.59 -7.85
C ALA A 35 13.66 7.10 -7.95
N GLY A 36 13.99 7.89 -6.92
CA GLY A 36 13.81 9.34 -6.91
C GLY A 36 12.54 9.82 -6.22
N MET A 37 11.83 8.96 -5.47
CA MET A 37 10.62 9.37 -4.76
C MET A 37 10.97 10.38 -3.66
N SER A 38 10.14 11.41 -3.52
CA SER A 38 10.32 12.41 -2.48
C SER A 38 10.19 11.79 -1.09
N GLN A 39 10.87 12.39 -0.10
CA GLN A 39 10.75 11.94 1.29
C GLN A 39 9.31 12.06 1.78
N ALA A 40 8.57 13.09 1.36
CA ALA A 40 7.16 13.26 1.70
C ALA A 40 6.28 12.14 1.12
N GLY A 41 6.58 11.67 -0.10
CA GLY A 41 5.94 10.51 -0.72
C GLY A 41 6.18 9.22 0.07
N ILE A 42 7.43 8.98 0.47
CA ILE A 42 7.80 7.81 1.28
C ILE A 42 7.15 7.87 2.66
N ASP A 43 7.18 9.04 3.31
CA ASP A 43 6.65 9.22 4.66
C ASP A 43 5.14 8.98 4.71
N GLY A 44 4.37 9.49 3.73
CA GLY A 44 2.93 9.23 3.73
C GLY A 44 2.57 7.80 3.32
N LEU A 45 3.36 7.13 2.47
CA LEU A 45 3.22 5.67 2.25
C LEU A 45 3.49 4.90 3.55
N ASN A 46 4.47 5.32 4.35
CA ASN A 46 4.74 4.72 5.65
C ASN A 46 3.60 4.94 6.65
N VAL A 47 2.98 6.12 6.66
CA VAL A 47 1.80 6.41 7.49
C VAL A 47 0.65 5.46 7.12
N LEU A 48 0.36 5.29 5.83
CA LEU A 48 -0.65 4.33 5.37
C LEU A 48 -0.30 2.90 5.78
N SER A 49 0.96 2.48 5.61
CA SER A 49 1.41 1.15 6.02
C SER A 49 1.22 0.93 7.53
N GLN A 50 1.61 1.91 8.36
CA GLN A 50 1.45 1.84 9.81
C GLN A 50 -0.02 1.84 10.24
N LYS A 51 -0.88 2.62 9.58
CA LYS A 51 -2.33 2.58 9.83
C LYS A 51 -2.88 1.19 9.63
N PHE A 52 -2.54 0.53 8.51
CA PHE A 52 -2.98 -0.84 8.25
C PHE A 52 -2.51 -1.81 9.33
N VAL A 53 -1.20 -1.83 9.61
CA VAL A 53 -0.60 -2.75 10.58
C VAL A 53 -1.15 -2.55 11.99
N SER A 54 -1.46 -1.31 12.39
CA SER A 54 -1.99 -1.03 13.73
C SER A 54 -3.49 -1.28 13.86
N GLN A 55 -4.28 -0.98 12.83
CA GLN A 55 -5.75 -0.97 12.93
C GLN A 55 -6.40 -2.23 12.39
N TYR A 56 -5.87 -2.85 11.33
CA TYR A 56 -6.47 -4.05 10.76
C TYR A 56 -6.55 -5.20 11.78
N PRO A 57 -5.51 -5.51 12.58
CA PRO A 57 -5.59 -6.58 13.57
C PRO A 57 -6.66 -6.38 14.64
N VAL A 58 -7.06 -5.13 14.91
CA VAL A 58 -8.10 -4.79 15.88
C VAL A 58 -9.49 -5.12 15.34
N VAL A 59 -9.69 -4.95 14.03
CA VAL A 59 -10.99 -5.16 13.38
C VAL A 59 -11.13 -6.51 12.68
N GLN A 60 -10.04 -7.22 12.40
CA GLN A 60 -10.02 -8.44 11.57
C GLN A 60 -10.95 -9.57 12.04
N ALA A 61 -11.25 -9.64 13.34
CA ALA A 61 -12.13 -10.65 13.91
C ALA A 61 -13.63 -10.37 13.67
N ASN A 62 -13.99 -9.15 13.28
CA ASN A 62 -15.35 -8.75 12.94
C ASN A 62 -15.41 -8.37 11.46
N LYS A 63 -16.12 -9.17 10.67
CA LYS A 63 -16.22 -8.98 9.22
C LYS A 63 -16.73 -7.60 8.83
N GLU A 64 -17.81 -7.11 9.46
CA GLU A 64 -18.39 -5.80 9.12
C GLU A 64 -17.41 -4.66 9.45
N ALA A 65 -16.73 -4.75 10.59
CA ALA A 65 -15.72 -3.76 10.97
C ALA A 65 -14.49 -3.82 10.06
N ALA A 66 -14.05 -5.02 9.67
CA ALA A 66 -12.93 -5.22 8.75
C ALA A 66 -13.27 -4.70 7.35
N ASP A 67 -14.45 -5.01 6.80
CA ASP A 67 -14.90 -4.54 5.50
C ASP A 67 -15.00 -3.01 5.47
N LYS A 68 -15.55 -2.40 6.53
CA LYS A 68 -15.61 -0.94 6.69
C LYS A 68 -14.21 -0.33 6.74
N PHE A 69 -13.32 -0.88 7.57
CA PHE A 69 -11.94 -0.40 7.67
C PHE A 69 -11.22 -0.48 6.33
N LEU A 70 -11.35 -1.58 5.60
CA LEU A 70 -10.72 -1.76 4.29
C LEU A 70 -11.25 -0.76 3.26
N ALA A 71 -12.54 -0.46 3.26
CA ALA A 71 -13.14 0.55 2.39
C ALA A 71 -12.57 1.95 2.68
N GLU A 72 -12.57 2.36 3.95
CA GLU A 72 -12.02 3.66 4.38
C GLU A 72 -10.51 3.77 4.11
N TYR A 73 -9.77 2.72 4.43
CA TYR A 73 -8.33 2.64 4.16
C TYR A 73 -8.02 2.77 2.67
N THR A 74 -8.81 2.09 1.83
CA THR A 74 -8.64 2.13 0.37
C THR A 74 -8.90 3.53 -0.17
N GLU A 75 -9.96 4.19 0.29
CA GLU A 75 -10.27 5.56 -0.11
C GLU A 75 -9.14 6.53 0.29
N GLU A 76 -8.66 6.44 1.52
CA GLU A 76 -7.56 7.27 2.01
C GLU A 76 -6.27 7.03 1.22
N ALA A 77 -5.90 5.77 0.98
CA ALA A 77 -4.71 5.44 0.21
C ALA A 77 -4.79 5.97 -1.23
N GLN A 78 -5.95 5.85 -1.88
CA GLN A 78 -6.17 6.40 -3.22
C GLN A 78 -6.10 7.92 -3.24
N ASN A 79 -6.68 8.59 -2.25
CA ASN A 79 -6.63 10.05 -2.13
C ASN A 79 -5.20 10.52 -1.90
N TYR A 80 -4.44 9.81 -1.07
CA TYR A 80 -3.03 10.11 -0.84
C TYR A 80 -2.19 9.94 -2.11
N VAL A 81 -2.31 8.82 -2.81
CA VAL A 81 -1.57 8.59 -4.07
C VAL A 81 -1.93 9.67 -5.10
N LYS A 82 -3.19 10.06 -5.23
CA LYS A 82 -3.60 11.16 -6.12
C LYS A 82 -3.03 12.53 -5.71
N SER A 83 -2.72 12.72 -4.43
CA SER A 83 -2.15 13.96 -3.90
C SER A 83 -0.64 14.05 -4.04
N MET A 84 0.04 12.94 -4.32
CA MET A 84 1.48 12.92 -4.61
C MET A 84 1.81 13.71 -5.88
N SER A 85 3.06 14.13 -6.04
CA SER A 85 3.53 14.72 -7.29
C SER A 85 3.40 13.71 -8.46
N PRO A 86 3.28 14.17 -9.72
CA PRO A 86 3.27 13.27 -10.87
C PRO A 86 4.48 12.32 -10.92
N GLU A 87 5.65 12.80 -10.49
CA GLU A 87 6.88 12.00 -10.40
C GLU A 87 6.74 10.88 -9.36
N ASP A 88 6.27 11.20 -8.15
CA ASP A 88 6.07 10.22 -7.07
C ASP A 88 4.98 9.20 -7.43
N GLN A 89 3.88 9.65 -8.06
CA GLN A 89 2.82 8.78 -8.57
C GLN A 89 3.36 7.76 -9.57
N LYS A 90 4.25 8.21 -10.48
CA LYS A 90 4.87 7.33 -11.47
C LYS A 90 5.75 6.28 -10.80
N ILE A 91 6.60 6.68 -9.86
CA ILE A 91 7.49 5.75 -9.15
C ILE A 91 6.67 4.73 -8.35
N TYR A 92 5.61 5.17 -7.67
CA TYR A 92 4.69 4.28 -6.97
C TYR A 92 4.01 3.29 -7.93
N ALA A 93 3.53 3.74 -9.09
CA ALA A 93 2.92 2.85 -10.07
C ALA A 93 3.92 1.84 -10.66
N GLU A 94 5.17 2.25 -10.89
CA GLU A 94 6.25 1.36 -11.37
C GLU A 94 6.63 0.33 -10.31
N SER A 95 6.69 0.71 -9.03
CA SER A 95 6.97 -0.23 -7.95
C SER A 95 5.85 -1.26 -7.78
N LEU A 96 4.58 -0.86 -7.88
CA LEU A 96 3.46 -1.79 -7.86
C LEU A 96 3.55 -2.82 -9.00
N LYS A 97 3.86 -2.37 -10.22
CA LYS A 97 4.06 -3.27 -11.37
C LYS A 97 5.20 -4.25 -11.14
N LYS A 98 6.33 -3.78 -10.60
CA LYS A 98 7.51 -4.61 -10.30
C LYS A 98 7.15 -5.78 -9.38
N TYR A 99 6.28 -5.54 -8.40
CA TYR A 99 5.84 -6.56 -7.44
C TYR A 99 4.56 -7.31 -7.86
N GLY A 100 4.07 -7.11 -9.09
CA GLY A 100 2.87 -7.78 -9.61
C GLY A 100 1.57 -7.35 -8.92
N LEU A 101 1.53 -6.13 -8.38
CA LEU A 101 0.40 -5.55 -7.65
C LEU A 101 -0.46 -4.60 -8.50
N ALA A 102 -0.06 -4.35 -9.76
CA ALA A 102 -0.74 -3.48 -10.73
C ALA A 102 -0.58 -4.00 -12.17
#